data_AF-A0A7S0R496-F1
#
_entry.id   AF-A0A7S0R496-F1
#
_cell.length_a   1.000
_cell.length_b   1.000
_cell.length_c   1.000
_cell.angle_alpha   90.00
_cell.angle_beta   90.00
_cell.angle_gamma   90.00
#
_symmetry.space_group_name_H-M   'P 1'
#
loop_
_entity.id
_entity.type
_entity.pdbx_description
1 polymer ?
#
loop_
_entity_poly.entity_id
_entity_poly.type
_entity_poly.pdbx_seq_one_letter_code
_entity_poly.pdbx_strand_id
1 'polypeptide(L)'
;SVFLLGPSGCGKTAIWRTLMKAQNAFGEKTIYKPINPKAVTRNELYGFLHPATREWKEGLMSVTFRDMANNKTNKHQWIVLDGDIDAEWIESMNTVMDDNKMLTLASNERIPLTASMRLLLEINHMNHCSPATVSRGGVIYVNADDVGWKPVVDSWIEKLEAAEYRPLLTTLFTRY
;
A
#
# COMPACT_ATOMS: atom_id res chain seq x y z
N SER A 1 9.51 5.17 4.33
CA SER A 1 8.68 4.27 3.49
C SER A 1 8.92 2.84 3.92
N VAL A 2 7.95 1.96 3.74
CA VAL A 2 8.05 0.54 4.11
C VAL A 2 7.63 -0.34 2.93
N PHE A 3 8.45 -1.31 2.59
CA PHE A 3 8.18 -2.34 1.61
C PHE A 3 7.67 -3.58 2.34
N LEU A 4 6.46 -4.01 2.04
CA LEU A 4 5.85 -5.24 2.51
C LEU A 4 6.03 -6.28 1.41
N LEU A 5 7.06 -7.10 1.56
CA LEU A 5 7.53 -8.06 0.55
C LEU A 5 7.02 -9.46 0.88
N GLY A 6 6.41 -10.13 -0.09
CA GLY A 6 6.04 -11.53 0.06
C GLY A 6 5.11 -12.02 -1.04
N PRO A 7 4.93 -13.33 -1.20
CA PRO A 7 4.09 -13.89 -2.25
C PRO A 7 2.62 -13.51 -2.14
N SER A 8 1.88 -13.68 -3.24
CA SER A 8 0.42 -13.56 -3.22
C SER A 8 -0.17 -14.51 -2.19
N GLY A 9 -1.19 -14.05 -1.45
CA GLY A 9 -1.87 -14.87 -0.44
C GLY A 9 -1.19 -14.97 0.93
N CYS A 10 0.01 -14.42 1.15
CA CYS A 10 0.66 -14.47 2.47
C CYS A 10 0.12 -13.47 3.51
N GLY A 11 -1.06 -12.89 3.28
CA GLY A 11 -1.72 -12.03 4.27
C GLY A 11 -1.16 -10.61 4.42
N LYS A 12 -0.30 -10.13 3.50
CA LYS A 12 0.21 -8.74 3.49
C LYS A 12 -0.86 -7.68 3.73
N THR A 13 -1.92 -7.72 2.91
CA THR A 13 -3.10 -6.85 3.07
C THR A 13 -3.74 -6.96 4.47
N ALA A 14 -3.78 -8.17 5.04
CA ALA A 14 -4.35 -8.39 6.37
C ALA A 14 -3.47 -7.79 7.49
N ILE A 15 -2.14 -7.81 7.36
CA ILE A 15 -1.20 -7.26 8.34
C ILE A 15 -1.47 -5.77 8.57
N TRP A 16 -1.38 -4.96 7.52
CA TRP A 16 -1.56 -3.51 7.68
C TRP A 16 -3.02 -3.15 7.99
N ARG A 17 -4.01 -3.87 7.44
CA ARG A 17 -5.43 -3.65 7.81
C ARG A 17 -5.68 -3.93 9.28
N THR A 18 -5.06 -4.97 9.85
CA THR A 18 -5.19 -5.31 11.27
C THR A 18 -4.54 -4.24 12.14
N LEU A 19 -3.34 -3.78 11.79
CA LEU A 19 -2.68 -2.67 12.49
C LEU A 19 -3.54 -1.39 12.47
N MET A 20 -4.07 -1.03 11.31
CA MET A 20 -4.96 0.13 11.19
C MET A 20 -6.22 -0.01 12.05
N LYS A 21 -6.85 -1.20 12.07
CA LYS A 21 -8.02 -1.44 12.92
C LYS A 21 -7.68 -1.30 14.41
N ALA A 22 -6.54 -1.84 14.83
CA ALA A 22 -6.06 -1.69 16.20
C ALA A 22 -5.83 -0.22 16.56
N GLN A 23 -5.10 0.53 15.73
CA GLN A 23 -4.88 1.98 15.95
C GLN A 23 -6.19 2.76 16.12
N ASN A 24 -7.14 2.52 15.22
CA ASN A 24 -8.46 3.15 15.29
C ASN A 24 -9.22 2.77 16.58
N ALA A 25 -9.13 1.51 17.02
CA ALA A 25 -9.74 1.06 18.27
C ALA A 25 -9.12 1.74 19.51
N PHE A 26 -7.84 2.10 19.45
CA PHE A 26 -7.15 2.90 20.48
C PHE A 26 -7.34 4.43 20.32
N GLY A 27 -8.23 4.88 19.43
CA GLY A 27 -8.51 6.29 19.21
C GLY A 27 -7.49 7.03 18.34
N GLU A 28 -6.50 6.34 17.80
CA GLU A 28 -5.57 6.90 16.81
C GLU A 28 -6.21 6.80 15.43
N LYS A 29 -6.91 7.85 15.01
CA LYS A 29 -7.61 7.86 13.73
C LYS A 29 -6.61 7.64 12.58
N THR A 30 -6.70 6.46 11.97
CA THR A 30 -5.86 6.01 10.85
C THR A 30 -6.71 5.85 9.60
N ILE A 31 -6.31 6.50 8.51
CA ILE A 31 -6.89 6.30 7.18
C ILE A 31 -5.85 5.73 6.22
N TYR A 32 -6.32 5.09 5.15
CA TYR A 32 -5.46 4.66 4.05
C TYR A 32 -6.07 4.98 2.69
N LYS A 33 -5.21 5.14 1.68
CA LYS A 33 -5.59 5.26 0.27
C LYS A 33 -4.84 4.20 -0.55
N PRO A 34 -5.54 3.19 -1.09
CA PRO A 34 -4.93 2.21 -1.97
C PRO A 34 -4.79 2.79 -3.38
N ILE A 35 -3.64 2.58 -4.00
CA ILE A 35 -3.33 2.97 -5.38
C ILE A 35 -2.60 1.80 -6.01
N ASN A 36 -3.03 1.38 -7.20
CA ASN A 36 -2.27 0.45 -8.03
C ASN A 36 -1.53 1.28 -9.11
N PRO A 37 -0.19 1.46 -9.00
CA PRO A 37 0.55 2.29 -9.95
C PRO A 37 0.51 1.78 -11.39
N LYS A 38 0.29 0.47 -11.59
CA LYS A 38 0.22 -0.17 -12.92
C LYS A 38 -1.16 -0.10 -13.55
N ALA A 39 -2.18 0.34 -12.82
CA ALA A 39 -3.54 0.48 -13.35
C ALA A 39 -3.73 1.76 -14.19
N VAL A 40 -2.77 2.69 -14.13
CA VAL A 40 -2.81 3.98 -14.82
C VAL A 40 -1.47 4.27 -15.48
N THR A 41 -1.46 5.16 -16.44
CA THR A 41 -0.21 5.61 -17.06
C THR A 41 0.61 6.48 -16.09
N ARG A 42 1.93 6.61 -16.31
CA ARG A 42 2.80 7.51 -15.53
C ARG A 42 2.26 8.94 -15.48
N ASN A 43 1.74 9.42 -16.60
CA ASN A 43 1.17 10.76 -16.76
C ASN A 43 -0.10 10.93 -15.93
N GLU A 44 -0.98 9.93 -15.86
CA GLU A 44 -2.18 9.96 -15.01
C GLU A 44 -1.83 9.78 -13.52
N LEU A 45 -0.74 9.07 -13.22
CA LEU A 45 -0.29 8.84 -11.86
C LEU A 45 0.29 10.12 -11.24
N TYR A 46 1.17 10.83 -11.95
CA TYR A 46 1.90 12.00 -11.41
C TYR A 46 1.43 13.36 -11.95
N GLY A 47 0.68 13.36 -13.03
CA GLY A 47 0.29 14.56 -13.74
C GLY A 47 1.23 14.87 -14.89
N PHE A 48 0.72 15.62 -15.86
CA PHE A 48 1.47 15.99 -17.06
C PHE A 48 0.96 17.30 -17.65
N LEU A 49 1.81 17.96 -18.43
CA LEU A 49 1.41 19.11 -19.22
C LEU A 49 0.77 18.62 -20.53
N HIS A 50 -0.50 18.94 -20.73
CA HIS A 50 -1.23 18.49 -21.92
C HIS A 50 -0.60 19.10 -23.18
N PRO A 51 -0.15 18.30 -24.17
CA PRO A 51 0.66 18.80 -25.28
C PRO A 51 -0.09 19.78 -26.18
N ALA A 52 -1.40 19.60 -26.35
CA ALA A 52 -2.21 20.46 -27.21
C ALA A 52 -2.69 21.75 -26.53
N THR A 53 -3.06 21.70 -25.25
CA THR A 53 -3.67 22.83 -24.53
C THR A 53 -2.67 23.58 -23.67
N ARG A 54 -1.51 22.97 -23.40
CA ARG A 54 -0.49 23.44 -22.44
C ARG A 54 -1.04 23.65 -21.02
N GLU A 55 -2.14 22.97 -20.69
CA GLU A 55 -2.70 22.96 -19.35
C GLU A 55 -2.10 21.82 -18.54
N TRP A 56 -1.84 22.09 -17.26
CA TRP A 56 -1.40 21.06 -16.34
C TRP A 56 -2.60 20.17 -15.95
N LYS A 57 -2.46 18.86 -16.19
CA LYS A 57 -3.39 17.86 -15.69
C LYS A 57 -2.81 17.23 -14.44
N GLU A 58 -3.57 17.32 -13.36
CA GLU A 58 -3.25 16.74 -12.07
C GLU A 58 -3.20 15.21 -12.15
N GLY A 59 -2.25 14.61 -11.43
CA GLY A 59 -2.13 13.16 -11.29
C GLY A 59 -2.75 12.62 -10.00
N LEU A 60 -3.11 11.33 -10.01
CA LEU A 60 -3.67 10.64 -8.85
C LEU A 60 -2.81 10.78 -7.58
N MET A 61 -1.49 10.63 -7.71
CA MET A 61 -0.54 10.76 -6.60
C MET A 61 -0.45 12.19 -6.11
N SER A 62 -0.41 13.17 -7.01
CA SER A 62 -0.33 14.59 -6.64
C SER A 62 -1.54 15.03 -5.81
N VAL A 63 -2.75 14.68 -6.26
CA VAL A 63 -4.00 14.97 -5.53
C VAL A 63 -4.02 14.24 -4.20
N THR A 64 -3.69 12.94 -4.18
CA THR A 64 -3.69 12.14 -2.94
C THR A 64 -2.71 12.68 -1.90
N PHE A 65 -1.48 13.03 -2.31
CA PHE A 65 -0.48 13.62 -1.41
C PHE A 65 -0.96 14.96 -0.86
N ARG A 66 -1.53 15.82 -1.71
CA ARG A 66 -2.02 17.14 -1.30
C ARG A 66 -3.16 17.03 -0.29
N ASP A 67 -4.14 16.18 -0.56
CA ASP A 67 -5.29 15.97 0.32
C ASP A 67 -4.85 15.44 1.70
N MET A 68 -3.94 14.46 1.71
CA MET A 68 -3.43 13.87 2.95
C MET A 68 -2.47 14.81 3.70
N ALA A 69 -1.65 15.58 3.00
CA ALA A 69 -0.75 16.57 3.62
C ALA A 69 -1.53 17.72 4.27
N ASN A 70 -2.65 18.14 3.67
CA ASN A 70 -3.53 19.18 4.22
C ASN A 70 -4.42 18.66 5.36
N ASN A 71 -4.62 17.35 5.46
CA ASN A 71 -5.42 16.75 6.52
C ASN A 71 -4.64 16.68 7.83
N LYS A 72 -5.04 17.52 8.80
CA LYS A 72 -4.47 17.55 10.16
C LYS A 72 -5.30 16.78 11.20
N THR A 73 -6.40 16.16 10.78
CA THR A 73 -7.36 15.49 11.68
C THR A 73 -6.98 14.05 11.99
N ASN A 74 -6.34 13.37 11.04
CA ASN A 74 -5.96 11.97 11.17
C ASN A 74 -4.54 11.87 11.72
N LYS A 75 -4.34 11.04 12.75
CA LYS A 75 -3.01 10.83 13.35
C LYS A 75 -2.08 10.07 12.42
N HIS A 76 -2.63 9.07 11.72
CA HIS A 76 -1.90 8.25 10.75
C HIS A 76 -2.62 8.23 9.41
N GLN A 77 -1.84 8.37 8.34
CA GLN A 77 -2.36 8.52 6.98
C GLN A 77 -1.51 7.69 6.02
N TRP A 78 -2.04 6.60 5.49
CA TRP A 78 -1.23 5.64 4.73
C TRP A 78 -1.55 5.67 3.25
N ILE A 79 -0.53 5.83 2.41
CA ILE A 79 -0.64 5.63 0.97
C ILE A 79 -0.13 4.22 0.71
N VAL A 80 -1.03 3.33 0.28
CA VAL A 80 -0.73 1.93 0.01
C VAL A 80 -0.60 1.76 -1.50
N LEU A 81 0.62 1.50 -1.95
CA LEU A 81 0.93 1.16 -3.34
C LEU A 81 0.85 -0.35 -3.49
N ASP A 82 -0.22 -0.83 -4.11
CA ASP A 82 -0.49 -2.25 -4.32
C ASP A 82 -0.12 -2.65 -5.76
N GLY A 83 1.03 -3.29 -5.92
CA GLY A 83 1.52 -3.72 -7.21
C GLY A 83 3.05 -3.70 -7.29
N ASP A 84 3.60 -4.60 -8.09
CA ASP A 84 5.04 -4.73 -8.25
C ASP A 84 5.70 -3.45 -8.77
N ILE A 85 6.93 -3.23 -8.31
CA ILE A 85 7.72 -2.06 -8.70
C ILE A 85 8.19 -2.18 -10.13
N ASP A 86 8.10 -1.07 -10.84
CA ASP A 86 8.64 -0.86 -12.17
C ASP A 86 9.52 0.40 -12.17
N ALA A 87 10.56 0.39 -13.00
CA ALA A 87 11.56 1.45 -13.07
C ALA A 87 10.94 2.82 -13.44
N GLU A 88 9.89 2.84 -14.27
CA GLU A 88 9.32 4.10 -14.79
C GLU A 88 8.58 4.90 -13.71
N TRP A 89 7.81 4.24 -12.85
CA TRP A 89 7.00 4.93 -11.85
C TRP A 89 7.75 5.13 -10.53
N ILE A 90 8.68 4.25 -10.17
CA ILE A 90 9.40 4.34 -8.89
C ILE A 90 10.42 5.47 -8.86
N GLU A 91 10.93 5.88 -10.03
CA GLU A 91 11.90 6.96 -10.14
C GLU A 91 11.38 8.26 -9.51
N SER A 92 10.13 8.63 -9.82
CA SER A 92 9.46 9.81 -9.26
C SER A 92 9.18 9.70 -7.75
N MET A 93 9.31 8.50 -7.15
CA MET A 93 9.17 8.27 -5.70
C MET A 93 10.49 8.35 -4.93
N ASN A 94 11.64 8.38 -5.60
CA ASN A 94 12.94 8.34 -4.94
C ASN A 94 13.15 9.48 -3.92
N THR A 95 12.69 10.68 -4.24
CA THR A 95 12.73 11.89 -3.38
C THR A 95 11.71 11.89 -2.24
N VAL A 96 10.65 11.08 -2.38
CA VAL A 96 9.68 10.85 -1.29
C VAL A 96 10.24 9.82 -0.30
N MET A 97 10.94 8.82 -0.81
CA MET A 97 11.47 7.72 -0.01
C MET A 97 12.73 8.11 0.77
N ASP A 98 13.59 8.97 0.21
CA ASP A 98 14.80 9.48 0.88
C ASP A 98 14.51 10.51 1.98
N ASP A 99 15.56 11.09 2.57
CA ASP A 99 15.46 12.02 3.69
C ASP A 99 14.78 13.35 3.34
N ASN A 100 14.62 13.68 2.05
CA ASN A 100 13.89 14.87 1.66
C ASN A 100 12.41 14.75 2.03
N LYS A 101 11.82 13.55 1.91
CA LYS A 101 10.39 13.30 2.18
C LYS A 101 9.49 14.25 1.36
N MET A 102 9.83 14.49 0.09
CA MET A 102 9.11 15.42 -0.80
C MET A 102 8.73 14.76 -2.12
N LEU A 103 7.46 14.84 -2.51
CA LEU A 103 7.01 14.52 -3.86
C LEU A 103 7.32 15.70 -4.77
N THR A 104 8.18 15.51 -5.76
CA THR A 104 8.53 16.54 -6.75
C THR A 104 7.95 16.17 -8.10
N LEU A 105 7.02 17.01 -8.59
CA LEU A 105 6.34 16.80 -9.86
C LEU A 105 7.06 17.51 -11.00
N ALA A 106 6.78 17.11 -12.24
CA ALA A 106 7.30 17.77 -13.44
C ALA A 106 6.82 19.24 -13.57
N SER A 107 5.72 19.61 -12.92
CA SER A 107 5.26 20.99 -12.77
C SER A 107 6.16 21.86 -11.87
N ASN A 108 7.20 21.27 -11.25
CA ASN A 108 7.97 21.80 -10.15
C ASN A 108 7.19 21.98 -8.83
N GLU A 109 5.96 21.48 -8.75
CA GLU A 109 5.26 21.39 -7.47
C GLU A 109 5.99 20.43 -6.53
N ARG A 110 6.11 20.84 -5.27
CA ARG A 110 6.76 20.08 -4.20
C ARG A 110 5.78 19.84 -3.06
N ILE A 111 5.34 18.61 -2.88
CA ILE A 111 4.35 18.25 -1.86
C ILE A 111 5.05 17.42 -0.76
N PRO A 112 5.06 17.87 0.51
CA PRO A 112 5.73 17.16 1.58
C PRO A 112 4.99 15.89 1.99
N LEU A 113 5.76 14.83 2.25
CA LEU A 113 5.30 13.68 3.02
C LEU A 113 5.36 14.05 4.51
N THR A 114 4.23 14.48 5.05
CA THR A 114 4.15 14.95 6.44
C THR A 114 4.40 13.83 7.45
N ALA A 115 4.70 14.19 8.70
CA ALA A 115 4.99 13.22 9.76
C ALA A 115 3.82 12.26 10.08
N SER A 116 2.57 12.64 9.79
CA SER A 116 1.39 11.76 9.91
C SER A 116 1.27 10.77 8.75
N MET A 117 1.96 11.01 7.63
CA MET A 117 1.86 10.19 6.43
C MET A 117 2.86 9.04 6.43
N ARG A 118 2.47 7.90 5.85
CA ARG A 118 3.34 6.74 5.61
C ARG A 118 3.10 6.20 4.21
N LEU A 119 4.19 5.84 3.54
CA LEU A 119 4.15 5.13 2.26
C LEU A 119 4.39 3.65 2.52
N LEU A 120 3.42 2.81 2.14
CA LEU A 120 3.45 1.36 2.22
C LEU A 120 3.44 0.80 0.80
N LEU A 121 4.44 -0.01 0.45
CA LEU A 121 4.51 -0.68 -0.85
C LEU A 121 4.25 -2.17 -0.64
N GLU A 122 3.10 -2.65 -1.08
CA GLU A 122 2.74 -4.06 -1.06
C GLU A 122 3.19 -4.70 -2.38
N ILE A 123 4.25 -5.52 -2.31
CA ILE A 123 4.96 -6.04 -3.48
C ILE A 123 5.24 -7.54 -3.35
N ASN A 124 5.33 -8.23 -4.49
CA ASN A 124 5.70 -9.64 -4.51
C ASN A 124 7.21 -9.84 -4.56
N HIS A 125 7.88 -9.11 -5.47
CA HIS A 125 9.32 -9.22 -5.71
C HIS A 125 9.95 -7.84 -5.96
N MET A 126 11.27 -7.73 -5.77
CA MET A 126 12.06 -6.51 -6.00
C MET A 126 12.99 -6.62 -7.22
N ASN A 127 12.71 -7.52 -8.16
CA ASN A 127 13.62 -7.83 -9.28
C ASN A 127 13.95 -6.62 -10.17
N HIS A 128 13.04 -5.65 -10.27
CA HIS A 128 13.22 -4.43 -11.07
C HIS A 128 13.62 -3.21 -10.22
N CYS A 129 13.96 -3.41 -8.94
CA CYS A 129 14.40 -2.34 -8.05
C CYS A 129 15.92 -2.28 -7.99
N SER A 130 16.48 -1.07 -8.08
CA SER A 130 17.88 -0.88 -7.75
C SER A 130 18.09 -1.03 -6.23
N PRO A 131 19.25 -1.55 -5.76
CA PRO A 131 19.57 -1.59 -4.33
C PRO A 131 19.50 -0.21 -3.66
N ALA A 132 19.83 0.86 -4.40
CA ALA A 132 19.75 2.25 -3.94
C ALA A 132 18.31 2.75 -3.74
N THR A 133 17.32 2.14 -4.39
CA THR A 133 15.90 2.41 -4.18
C THR A 133 15.42 1.72 -2.91
N VAL A 134 15.78 0.45 -2.73
CA VAL A 134 15.37 -0.36 -1.58
C VAL A 134 15.99 0.16 -0.28
N SER A 135 17.23 0.66 -0.32
CA SER A 135 17.93 1.19 0.86
C SER A 135 17.26 2.41 1.51
N ARG A 136 16.34 3.08 0.80
CA ARG A 136 15.61 4.26 1.29
C ARG A 136 14.37 3.90 2.12
N GLY A 137 14.02 2.63 2.23
CA GLY A 137 12.88 2.17 3.02
C GLY A 137 13.20 0.94 3.86
N GLY A 138 12.36 0.69 4.86
CA GLY A 138 12.41 -0.54 5.62
C GLY A 138 11.74 -1.67 4.84
N VAL A 139 12.32 -2.87 4.85
CA VAL A 139 11.72 -4.05 4.21
C VAL A 139 11.19 -4.97 5.30
N ILE A 140 9.91 -5.31 5.22
CA ILE A 140 9.27 -6.35 6.02
C ILE A 140 9.00 -7.52 5.07
N TYR A 141 9.68 -8.63 5.30
CA TYR A 141 9.47 -9.86 4.55
C TYR A 141 8.43 -10.74 5.24
N VAL A 142 7.46 -11.22 4.49
CA VAL A 142 6.36 -12.07 4.97
C VAL A 142 6.45 -13.42 4.26
N ASN A 143 6.71 -14.50 5.00
CA ASN A 143 6.82 -15.82 4.40
C ASN A 143 5.44 -16.30 3.94
N ALA A 144 5.42 -17.17 2.92
CA ALA A 144 4.20 -17.85 2.49
C ALA A 144 3.60 -18.72 3.60
N ASP A 145 4.48 -19.38 4.35
CA ASP A 145 4.10 -20.42 5.31
C ASP A 145 3.71 -19.87 6.69
N ASP A 146 4.02 -18.60 6.99
CA ASP A 146 3.73 -18.00 8.31
C ASP A 146 2.22 -17.95 8.59
N VAL A 147 1.41 -17.61 7.57
CA VAL A 147 -0.06 -17.62 7.68
C VAL A 147 -0.62 -19.00 7.32
N GLY A 148 -0.08 -19.62 6.27
CA GLY A 148 -0.57 -20.89 5.76
C GLY A 148 -2.01 -20.84 5.24
N TRP A 149 -2.59 -22.00 4.98
CA TRP A 149 -3.97 -22.13 4.45
C TRP A 149 -5.04 -22.08 5.54
N LYS A 150 -4.70 -22.51 6.76
CA LYS A 150 -5.66 -22.75 7.85
C LYS A 150 -6.48 -21.51 8.22
N PRO A 151 -5.89 -20.31 8.41
CA PRO A 151 -6.67 -19.11 8.75
C PRO A 151 -7.69 -18.71 7.68
N VAL A 152 -7.44 -19.05 6.40
CA VAL A 152 -8.38 -18.79 5.31
C VAL A 152 -9.61 -19.69 5.44
N VAL A 153 -9.39 -20.98 5.71
CA VAL A 153 -10.46 -21.95 5.93
C VAL A 153 -11.25 -21.61 7.19
N ASP A 154 -10.57 -21.35 8.31
CA ASP A 154 -11.22 -21.01 9.58
C ASP A 154 -12.09 -19.74 9.41
N SER A 155 -11.57 -18.69 8.74
CA SER A 155 -12.35 -17.48 8.45
C SER A 155 -13.53 -17.71 7.51
N TRP A 156 -13.42 -18.66 6.57
CA TRP A 156 -14.53 -19.02 5.69
C TRP A 156 -15.63 -19.77 6.45
N ILE A 157 -15.27 -20.75 7.29
CA ILE A 157 -16.21 -21.49 8.14
C ILE A 157 -16.97 -20.54 9.08
N GLU A 158 -16.28 -19.58 9.69
CA GLU A 158 -16.89 -18.58 10.58
C GLU A 158 -17.94 -17.69 9.89
N LYS A 159 -17.76 -17.41 8.59
CA LYS A 159 -18.67 -16.58 7.79
C LYS A 159 -19.90 -17.35 7.27
N LEU A 160 -19.90 -18.68 7.35
CA LEU A 160 -21.06 -19.47 6.93
C LEU A 160 -22.22 -19.26 7.91
N GLU A 161 -23.40 -18.94 7.36
CA GLU A 161 -24.64 -18.79 8.13
C GLU A 161 -25.09 -20.12 8.75
N ALA A 162 -24.80 -21.23 8.08
CA ALA A 162 -25.14 -22.58 8.52
C ALA A 162 -24.21 -23.06 9.65
N ALA A 163 -24.39 -22.47 10.84
CA ALA A 163 -23.55 -22.70 12.01
C ALA A 163 -23.52 -24.16 12.47
N GLU A 164 -24.59 -24.91 12.20
CA GLU A 164 -24.71 -26.34 12.52
C GLU A 164 -23.67 -27.22 11.83
N TYR A 165 -23.20 -26.84 10.64
CA TYR A 165 -22.22 -27.61 9.87
C TYR A 165 -20.76 -27.25 10.19
N ARG A 166 -20.50 -26.21 10.98
CA ARG A 166 -19.13 -25.75 11.28
C ARG A 166 -18.25 -26.84 11.91
N PRO A 167 -18.72 -27.63 12.91
CA PRO A 167 -17.91 -28.70 13.49
C PRO A 167 -17.60 -29.82 12.48
N LEU A 168 -18.55 -30.13 11.60
CA LEU A 168 -18.37 -31.12 10.54
C LEU A 168 -17.32 -30.65 9.53
N LEU A 169 -17.44 -29.42 9.04
CA LEU A 169 -16.50 -28.84 8.07
C LEU A 169 -15.08 -28.76 8.64
N THR A 170 -14.93 -28.32 9.88
CA THR A 170 -13.62 -28.26 10.56
C THR A 170 -12.96 -29.64 10.62
N THR A 171 -13.76 -30.68 10.90
CA THR A 171 -13.28 -32.07 10.92
C THR A 171 -12.85 -32.53 9.53
N LEU A 172 -13.64 -32.19 8.49
CA LEU A 172 -13.34 -32.57 7.12
C LEU A 172 -12.02 -31.97 6.63
N PHE A 173 -11.78 -30.67 6.83
CA PHE A 173 -10.53 -30.00 6.45
C PHE A 173 -9.30 -30.44 7.26
N THR A 174 -9.50 -31.04 8.44
CA THR A 174 -8.40 -31.59 9.22
C THR A 174 -8.04 -33.00 8.75
N ARG A 175 -9.01 -33.75 8.23
CA ARG A 175 -8.86 -35.16 7.84
C ARG A 175 -8.51 -35.36 6.36
N TYR A 176 -9.01 -34.49 5.50
CA TYR A 176 -8.85 -34.53 4.03
C TYR A 176 -8.17 -33.24 3.56
#